data_AF-A0A2N2NU24-F1
#
_entry.id   AF-A0A2N2NU24-F1
#
_cell.length_a   1.000
_cell.length_b   1.000
_cell.length_c   1.000
_cell.angle_alpha   90.00
_cell.angle_beta   90.00
_cell.angle_gamma   90.00
#
_symmetry.space_group_name_H-M   'P 1'
#
loop_
_entity.id
_entity.type
_entity.pdbx_description
1 polymer ?
#
loop_
_entity_poly.entity_id
_entity_poly.type
_entity_poly.pdbx_seq_one_letter_code
_entity_poly.pdbx_strand_id
1 'polypeptide(L)'
;MSETEPMNVNDRRKCIHKLRGRYKKANKKEKGDLINEIVAVVGMHRESIIQLLNNQLSWNKLSRERGRTYGVDVDDAIRKIATS
;
A
#
# COMPACT_ATOMS: atom_id res chain seq x y z
N MET A 1 5.42 19.85 20.85
CA MET A 1 4.26 19.10 20.33
C MET A 1 3.03 19.86 20.77
N SER A 2 2.49 20.74 19.93
CA SER A 2 1.24 21.46 20.20
C SER A 2 0.08 20.47 20.11
N GLU A 3 -0.85 20.53 21.06
CA GLU A 3 -1.99 19.60 21.20
C GLU A 3 -2.97 19.66 20.01
N THR A 4 -2.83 20.65 19.14
CA THR A 4 -3.75 21.01 18.04
C THR A 4 -3.18 20.83 16.64
N GLU A 5 -1.92 20.41 16.48
CA GLU A 5 -1.34 20.18 15.16
C GLU A 5 -1.99 18.97 14.46
N PRO A 6 -2.45 19.10 13.20
CA PRO A 6 -3.01 18.00 12.46
C PRO A 6 -1.96 16.92 12.22
N MET A 7 -2.32 15.67 12.49
CA MET A 7 -1.37 14.56 12.44
C MET A 7 -0.78 14.34 11.04
N ASN A 8 0.54 14.43 10.93
CA ASN A 8 1.29 14.21 9.68
C ASN A 8 1.18 12.74 9.22
N VAL A 9 1.27 12.50 7.91
CA VAL A 9 1.26 11.17 7.27
C VAL A 9 2.21 10.18 7.95
N ASN A 10 3.39 10.63 8.37
CA ASN A 10 4.35 9.77 9.08
C ASN A 10 3.83 9.32 10.45
N ASP A 11 3.16 10.19 11.19
CA ASP A 11 2.61 9.86 12.49
C ASP A 11 1.41 8.94 12.37
N ARG A 12 0.59 9.10 11.32
CA ARG A 12 -0.46 8.13 10.94
C ARG A 12 0.11 6.74 10.72
N ARG A 13 1.19 6.64 9.94
CA ARG A 13 1.89 5.37 9.70
C ARG A 13 2.45 4.77 10.99
N LYS A 14 3.06 5.58 11.86
CA LYS A 14 3.56 5.11 13.17
C LYS A 14 2.43 4.55 14.04
N CYS A 15 1.27 5.24 14.09
CA CYS A 15 0.12 4.80 14.86
C CYS A 15 -0.40 3.43 14.37
N ILE A 16 -0.63 3.31 13.06
CA ILE A 16 -1.11 2.06 12.43
C ILE A 16 -0.10 0.92 12.64
N HIS A 17 1.20 1.20 12.53
CA HIS A 17 2.24 0.19 12.72
C HIS A 17 2.25 -0.37 14.15
N LYS A 18 2.15 0.49 15.18
CA LYS A 18 2.09 0.07 16.59
C LYS A 18 0.85 -0.80 16.87
N LEU A 19 -0.28 -0.44 16.29
CA LEU A 19 -1.54 -1.17 16.45
C LEU A 19 -1.58 -2.51 15.70
N ARG A 20 -0.81 -2.66 14.61
CA ARG A 20 -0.82 -3.88 13.80
C ARG A 20 -0.51 -5.14 14.60
N GLY A 21 0.40 -5.06 15.58
CA GLY A 21 0.72 -6.19 16.46
C GLY A 21 -0.48 -6.63 17.31
N ARG A 22 -1.20 -5.68 17.90
CA ARG A 22 -2.39 -5.93 18.72
C ARG A 22 -3.55 -6.42 17.85
N TYR A 23 -3.80 -5.75 16.72
CA TYR A 23 -4.83 -6.11 15.77
C TYR A 23 -4.71 -7.55 15.26
N LYS A 24 -3.48 -8.03 15.01
CA LYS A 24 -3.25 -9.42 14.58
C LYS A 24 -3.60 -10.46 15.65
N LYS A 25 -3.40 -10.13 16.92
CA LYS A 25 -3.68 -11.02 18.07
C LYS A 25 -5.12 -10.92 18.59
N ALA A 26 -5.81 -9.84 18.26
CA ALA A 26 -7.15 -9.52 18.75
C ALA A 26 -8.25 -10.42 18.16
N ASN A 27 -9.30 -10.64 18.94
CA ASN A 27 -10.51 -11.32 18.50
C ASN A 27 -11.40 -10.40 17.63
N LYS A 28 -12.47 -10.91 16.99
CA LYS A 28 -13.32 -10.14 16.07
C LYS A 28 -13.90 -8.87 16.69
N LYS A 29 -14.34 -8.94 17.95
CA LYS A 29 -14.91 -7.79 18.68
C LYS A 29 -13.83 -6.74 18.95
N GLU A 30 -12.73 -7.15 19.56
CA GLU A 30 -11.58 -6.30 19.87
C GLU A 30 -10.98 -5.63 18.63
N LYS A 31 -10.94 -6.33 17.49
CA LYS A 31 -10.54 -5.75 16.20
C LYS A 31 -11.42 -4.58 15.81
N GLY A 32 -12.74 -4.71 15.99
CA GLY A 32 -13.70 -3.63 15.72
C GLY A 32 -13.45 -2.42 16.61
N ASP A 33 -13.24 -2.65 17.91
CA ASP A 33 -13.00 -1.59 18.89
C ASP A 33 -11.69 -0.84 18.60
N LEU A 34 -10.60 -1.58 18.30
CA LEU A 34 -9.31 -1.00 17.90
C LEU A 34 -9.42 -0.16 16.63
N ILE A 35 -10.21 -0.60 15.65
CA ILE A 35 -10.42 0.18 14.42
C ILE A 35 -11.17 1.47 14.73
N ASN A 36 -12.22 1.41 15.54
CA ASN A 36 -13.02 2.59 15.89
C ASN A 36 -12.18 3.65 16.62
N GLU A 37 -11.32 3.21 17.54
CA GLU A 37 -10.37 4.09 18.25
C GLU A 37 -9.43 4.79 17.26
N ILE A 38 -8.84 4.05 16.31
CA ILE A 38 -7.94 4.64 15.31
C ILE A 38 -8.69 5.61 14.39
N VAL A 39 -9.90 5.30 13.97
CA VAL A 39 -10.71 6.19 13.14
C VAL A 39 -10.91 7.52 13.85
N ALA A 40 -11.20 7.51 15.15
CA ALA A 40 -11.36 8.72 15.96
C ALA A 40 -10.06 9.53 16.10
N VAL A 41 -8.91 8.86 16.27
CA VAL A 41 -7.61 9.52 16.46
C VAL A 41 -7.03 10.06 15.14
N VAL A 42 -7.17 9.29 14.06
CA VAL A 42 -6.50 9.58 12.77
C VAL A 42 -7.41 10.32 11.80
N GLY A 43 -8.74 10.21 11.97
CA GLY A 43 -9.72 10.81 11.06
C GLY A 43 -9.73 10.17 9.66
N MET A 44 -9.23 8.94 9.52
CA MET A 44 -9.20 8.22 8.24
C MET A 44 -10.42 7.32 8.06
N HIS A 45 -10.75 7.04 6.80
CA HIS A 45 -11.81 6.09 6.48
C HIS A 45 -11.50 4.70 7.02
N ARG A 46 -12.53 4.05 7.56
CA ARG A 46 -12.45 2.74 8.21
C ARG A 46 -11.84 1.67 7.29
N GLU A 47 -12.29 1.60 6.05
CA GLU A 47 -11.79 0.61 5.09
C GLU A 47 -10.32 0.80 4.76
N SER A 48 -9.85 2.05 4.66
CA SER A 48 -8.45 2.35 4.42
C SER A 48 -7.56 1.84 5.56
N ILE A 49 -8.00 2.00 6.81
CA ILE A 49 -7.28 1.47 7.98
C ILE A 49 -7.26 -0.06 7.95
N ILE A 50 -8.39 -0.71 7.66
CA ILE A 50 -8.47 -2.17 7.53
C ILE A 50 -7.52 -2.67 6.45
N GLN A 51 -7.50 -2.02 5.29
CA GLN A 51 -6.62 -2.37 4.18
C GLN A 51 -5.14 -2.21 4.55
N LEU A 52 -4.78 -1.13 5.25
CA LEU A 52 -3.41 -0.90 5.74
C LEU A 52 -2.97 -1.89 6.83
N LEU A 53 -3.90 -2.35 7.67
CA LEU A 53 -3.63 -3.35 8.72
C LEU A 53 -3.48 -4.76 8.13
N ASN A 54 -4.28 -5.10 7.11
CA ASN A 54 -4.28 -6.41 6.49
C ASN A 54 -3.17 -6.58 5.45
N ASN A 55 -2.94 -5.56 4.62
CA ASN A 55 -1.97 -5.67 3.53
C ASN A 55 -0.56 -5.38 4.03
N GLN A 56 0.40 -6.13 3.49
CA GLN A 56 1.78 -5.67 3.45
C GLN A 56 1.87 -4.62 2.35
N LEU A 57 2.30 -3.41 2.67
CA LEU A 57 2.71 -2.38 1.70
C LEU A 57 4.01 -2.78 0.96
N SER A 58 4.33 -4.07 0.89
CA SER A 58 5.42 -4.55 0.06
C SER A 58 4.98 -4.40 -1.37
N TRP A 59 5.67 -3.53 -2.09
CA TRP A 59 5.63 -3.53 -3.54
C TRP A 59 5.96 -4.95 -4.01
N ASN A 60 4.98 -5.63 -4.60
CA ASN A 60 5.22 -6.94 -5.19
C ASN A 60 6.13 -6.71 -6.39
N LYS A 61 7.39 -7.14 -6.27
CA LYS A 61 8.30 -7.14 -7.40
C LYS A 61 7.64 -7.96 -8.50
N LEU A 62 7.49 -7.35 -9.68
CA LEU A 62 6.97 -8.05 -10.85
C LEU A 62 7.77 -9.34 -11.01
N SER A 63 7.12 -10.49 -10.85
CA SER A 63 7.81 -11.78 -10.83
C SER A 63 8.21 -12.24 -12.23
N ARG A 64 7.75 -11.52 -13.27
CA ARG A 64 8.04 -11.83 -14.66
C ARG A 64 8.13 -10.55 -15.47
N GLU A 65 9.20 -10.43 -16.25
CA GLU A 65 9.28 -9.45 -17.33
C GLU A 65 8.25 -9.82 -18.41
N ARG A 66 7.68 -8.82 -19.08
CA ARG A 66 6.81 -9.09 -20.23
C ARG A 66 7.65 -9.79 -21.30
N GLY A 67 7.17 -10.91 -21.82
CA GLY A 67 7.81 -11.57 -22.95
C GLY A 67 7.85 -10.65 -24.19
N ARG A 68 8.67 -11.01 -25.18
CA ARG A 68 8.72 -10.29 -26.47
C ARG A 68 7.30 -10.11 -26.99
N THR A 69 6.86 -8.85 -27.04
CA THR A 69 5.53 -8.48 -27.55
C THR A 69 5.52 -8.47 -29.09
N TYR A 70 6.69 -8.27 -29.69
CA TYR A 70 6.86 -8.19 -31.13
C TYR A 70 7.84 -9.25 -31.63
N GLY A 71 7.52 -9.81 -32.80
CA GLY A 71 8.30 -10.83 -33.49
C GLY A 71 9.28 -10.23 -34.51
N VAL A 72 9.82 -11.10 -35.36
CA VAL A 72 10.87 -10.78 -36.34
C VAL A 72 10.45 -9.64 -37.29
N ASP A 73 9.17 -9.55 -37.64
CA ASP A 73 8.65 -8.52 -38.55
C ASP A 73 8.90 -7.09 -38.04
N VAL A 74 8.81 -6.89 -36.72
CA VAL A 74 9.03 -5.59 -36.09
C VAL A 74 10.53 -5.32 -35.91
N ASP A 75 11.32 -6.35 -35.61
CA ASP A 75 12.79 -6.23 -35.55
C ASP A 75 13.36 -5.78 -36.92
N ASP A 76 12.84 -6.35 -38.01
CA ASP A 76 13.25 -5.98 -39.37
C ASP A 76 12.76 -4.59 -39.79
N ALA A 77 11.56 -4.19 -39.37
CA ALA A 77 11.08 -2.84 -39.60
C ALA A 77 11.96 -1.80 -38.88
N ILE A 78 12.32 -2.05 -37.61
CA ILE A 78 13.23 -1.18 -36.86
C ILE A 78 14.60 -1.10 -37.54
N ARG A 79 15.15 -2.24 -37.99
CA ARG A 79 16.44 -2.27 -38.68
C ARG A 79 16.45 -1.43 -39.96
N LYS A 80 15.37 -1.48 -40.74
CA LYS A 80 15.23 -0.67 -41.96
C LYS A 80 15.17 0.83 -41.64
N ILE A 81 14.40 1.22 -40.62
CA ILE A 81 14.28 2.62 -40.18
C ILE A 81 15.61 3.15 -39.62
N ALA A 82 16.38 2.33 -38.90
CA ALA A 82 17.65 2.76 -38.31
C ALA A 82 18.78 2.94 -39.34
N THR A 83 18.61 2.41 -40.56
CA THR A 83 19.62 2.46 -41.63
C THR A 83 19.30 3.51 -42.70
N SER A 84 18.08 4.08 -42.67
CA SER A 84 17.64 5.18 -43.53
C SER A 84 17.98 6.54 -42.96
#